data_AF-A6YPJ7-F1
#
_entry.id   AF-A6YPJ7-F1
#
_cell.length_a   1.000
_cell.length_b   1.000
_cell.length_c   1.000
_cell.angle_alpha   90.00
_cell.angle_beta   90.00
_cell.angle_gamma   90.00
#
_symmetry.space_group_name_H-M   'P 1'
#
loop_
_entity.id
_entity.type
_entity.pdbx_description
1 polymer ?
#
loop_
_entity_poly.entity_id
_entity_poly.type
_entity_poly.pdbx_seq_one_letter_code
_entity_poly.pdbx_strand_id
1 'polypeptide(L)'
;MKFFTIIAVVCYLFVVTNCLPTLPSLPNTELINQCSQEKGVSLEVANQLVRHQKQASTQNEKCLLSCYLKESGYYVNGKVDFDKILDSHKSFIPPPYDELEKMFKDCKDNFVYDNKDECQVAYDAYRCALPNKSQMSPSFVV
;
A
#
# COMPACT_ATOMS: atom_id res chain seq x y z
N MET A 1 -17.57 -54.33 -3.89
CA MET A 1 -16.87 -53.72 -2.74
C MET A 1 -15.62 -52.91 -3.10
N LYS A 2 -14.94 -53.18 -4.23
CA LYS A 2 -13.73 -52.42 -4.66
C LYS A 2 -14.00 -51.06 -5.33
N PHE A 3 -15.20 -50.83 -5.89
CA PHE A 3 -15.51 -49.59 -6.59
C PHE A 3 -15.96 -48.46 -5.66
N PHE A 4 -16.58 -48.78 -4.51
CA PHE A 4 -17.03 -47.76 -3.54
C PHE A 4 -15.88 -47.12 -2.78
N THR A 5 -14.78 -47.84 -2.56
CA THR A 5 -13.56 -47.29 -1.93
C THR A 5 -12.81 -46.31 -2.83
N ILE A 6 -12.92 -46.44 -4.16
CA ILE A 6 -12.22 -45.55 -5.11
C ILE A 6 -12.89 -44.17 -5.16
N ILE A 7 -14.23 -44.11 -5.07
CA ILE A 7 -14.99 -42.85 -5.13
C ILE A 7 -14.72 -41.97 -3.89
N ALA A 8 -14.56 -42.58 -2.71
CA ALA A 8 -14.30 -41.85 -1.46
C ALA A 8 -12.92 -41.16 -1.44
N VAL A 9 -11.90 -41.76 -2.07
CA VAL A 9 -10.54 -41.19 -2.13
C VAL A 9 -10.46 -40.00 -3.10
N VAL A 10 -11.19 -40.06 -4.21
CA VAL A 10 -11.22 -38.98 -5.20
C VAL A 10 -11.92 -37.75 -4.63
N CYS A 11 -12.99 -37.91 -3.85
CA CYS A 11 -13.66 -36.76 -3.21
C CYS A 11 -12.76 -36.05 -2.19
N TYR A 12 -11.90 -36.77 -1.46
CA TYR A 12 -11.03 -36.17 -0.44
C TYR A 12 -9.92 -35.27 -1.02
N LEU A 13 -9.51 -35.50 -2.27
CA LEU A 13 -8.47 -34.70 -2.93
C LEU A 13 -8.99 -33.37 -3.51
N PHE A 14 -10.29 -33.22 -3.75
CA PHE A 14 -10.86 -31.98 -4.28
C PHE A 14 -11.22 -30.95 -3.19
N VAL A 15 -11.43 -31.37 -1.94
CA VAL A 15 -11.86 -30.43 -0.86
C VAL A 15 -10.73 -29.50 -0.41
N VAL A 16 -9.46 -29.86 -0.63
CA VAL A 16 -8.31 -29.07 -0.11
C VAL A 16 -7.98 -27.86 -1.00
N THR A 17 -8.55 -27.73 -2.20
CA THR A 17 -8.18 -26.64 -3.13
C THR A 17 -8.97 -25.34 -2.94
N ASN A 18 -10.01 -25.30 -2.11
CA ASN A 18 -10.86 -24.12 -1.94
C ASN A 18 -10.56 -23.29 -0.67
N CYS A 19 -9.52 -23.61 0.09
CA CYS A 19 -9.05 -22.82 1.23
C CYS A 19 -7.76 -22.04 0.91
N LEU A 20 -7.54 -21.62 -0.33
CA LEU A 20 -6.68 -20.46 -0.54
C LEU A 20 -7.51 -19.23 -0.23
N PRO A 21 -7.32 -18.56 0.93
CA PRO A 21 -7.85 -17.23 1.08
C PRO A 21 -7.35 -16.43 -0.12
N THR A 22 -8.27 -15.94 -0.94
CA THR A 22 -7.95 -14.98 -1.97
C THR A 22 -7.41 -13.78 -1.21
N LEU A 23 -6.08 -13.69 -1.12
CA LEU A 23 -5.41 -12.52 -0.56
C LEU A 23 -6.00 -11.33 -1.30
N PRO A 24 -6.55 -10.32 -0.59
CA PRO A 24 -7.07 -9.13 -1.23
C PRO A 24 -6.00 -8.63 -2.19
N SER A 25 -6.38 -8.42 -3.45
CA SER A 25 -5.47 -7.99 -4.52
C SER A 25 -4.62 -6.83 -4.00
N LEU A 26 -3.36 -7.12 -3.73
CA LEU A 26 -2.47 -6.16 -3.11
C LEU A 26 -2.23 -5.00 -4.07
N PRO A 27 -2.15 -3.76 -3.56
CA PRO A 27 -1.79 -2.61 -4.39
C PRO A 27 -0.53 -2.96 -5.19
N ASN A 28 -0.69 -2.97 -6.52
CA ASN A 28 0.27 -3.23 -7.59
C ASN A 28 1.60 -3.86 -7.15
N THR A 29 1.57 -5.15 -6.77
CA THR A 29 2.76 -5.92 -6.34
C THR A 29 3.92 -5.83 -7.33
N GLU A 30 3.62 -5.71 -8.62
CA GLU A 30 4.60 -5.52 -9.69
C GLU A 30 5.38 -4.20 -9.54
N LEU A 31 4.70 -3.09 -9.26
CA LEU A 31 5.35 -1.79 -9.03
C LEU A 31 6.22 -1.80 -7.78
N ILE A 32 5.75 -2.45 -6.70
CA ILE A 32 6.53 -2.58 -5.48
C ILE A 32 7.82 -3.37 -5.76
N ASN A 33 7.73 -4.44 -6.54
CA ASN A 33 8.90 -5.25 -6.92
C ASN A 33 9.87 -4.46 -7.80
N GLN A 34 9.37 -3.72 -8.80
CA GLN A 34 10.20 -2.85 -9.65
C GLN A 34 10.97 -1.82 -8.81
N CYS A 35 10.27 -1.07 -7.95
CA CYS A 35 10.89 -0.05 -7.12
C CYS A 35 11.84 -0.63 -6.05
N SER A 36 11.54 -1.83 -5.53
CA SER A 36 12.43 -2.58 -4.65
C SER A 36 13.77 -2.88 -5.31
N GLN A 37 13.74 -3.40 -6.54
CA GLN A 37 14.95 -3.71 -7.31
C GLN A 37 15.72 -2.44 -7.66
N GLU A 38 15.04 -1.41 -8.15
CA GLU A 38 15.68 -0.16 -8.59
C GLU A 38 16.42 0.55 -7.43
N LYS A 39 15.83 0.54 -6.23
CA LYS A 39 16.40 1.26 -5.07
C LYS A 39 17.24 0.36 -4.16
N GLY A 40 17.39 -0.93 -4.49
CA GLY A 40 18.16 -1.88 -3.69
C GLY A 40 17.61 -2.07 -2.28
N VAL A 41 16.29 -2.01 -2.13
CA VAL A 41 15.57 -2.25 -0.86
C VAL A 41 14.96 -3.64 -0.94
N SER A 42 15.05 -4.46 0.11
CA SER A 42 14.47 -5.80 0.08
C SER A 42 12.95 -5.74 -0.16
N LEU A 43 12.41 -6.71 -0.89
CA LEU A 43 10.99 -6.74 -1.23
C LEU A 43 10.08 -6.75 0.01
N GLU A 44 10.51 -7.41 1.09
CA GLU A 44 9.82 -7.39 2.37
C GLU A 44 9.73 -5.98 2.95
N VAL A 45 10.86 -5.26 3.00
CA VAL A 45 10.90 -3.88 3.48
C VAL A 45 10.10 -2.96 2.57
N ALA A 46 10.19 -3.13 1.26
CA ALA A 46 9.40 -2.38 0.28
C ALA A 46 7.89 -2.53 0.54
N ASN A 47 7.42 -3.76 0.77
CA ASN A 47 6.02 -4.03 1.11
C ASN A 47 5.62 -3.36 2.43
N GLN A 48 6.45 -3.46 3.47
CA GLN A 48 6.17 -2.83 4.75
C GLN A 48 6.11 -1.31 4.65
N LEU A 49 6.97 -0.70 3.83
CA LEU A 49 6.97 0.74 3.59
C LEU A 49 5.69 1.16 2.87
N VAL A 50 5.37 0.58 1.70
CA VAL A 50 4.19 0.91 0.86
C VAL A 50 2.85 0.58 1.54
N ARG A 51 2.85 -0.21 2.60
CA ARG A 51 1.67 -0.48 3.44
C ARG A 51 1.63 0.31 4.73
N HIS A 52 2.53 1.28 4.91
CA HIS A 52 2.59 2.10 6.12
C HIS A 52 2.91 1.31 7.41
N GLN A 53 3.42 0.09 7.29
CA GLN A 53 3.79 -0.79 8.42
C GLN A 53 5.18 -0.45 8.99
N LYS A 54 6.02 0.21 8.20
CA LYS A 54 7.37 0.65 8.56
C LYS A 54 7.61 2.10 8.12
N GLN A 55 8.42 2.83 8.88
CA GLN A 55 8.95 4.13 8.48
C GLN A 55 10.27 3.96 7.72
N ALA A 56 10.46 4.73 6.64
CA ALA A 56 11.74 4.79 5.95
C ALA A 56 12.81 5.40 6.87
N SER A 57 13.94 4.70 7.01
CA SER A 57 15.10 5.13 7.81
C SER A 57 16.34 5.41 6.97
N THR A 58 16.36 4.98 5.70
CA THR A 58 17.48 5.22 4.77
C THR A 58 17.04 6.04 3.57
N GLN A 59 18.01 6.64 2.86
CA GLN A 59 17.72 7.38 1.62
C GLN A 59 17.09 6.47 0.56
N ASN A 60 17.58 5.24 0.42
CA ASN A 60 17.03 4.28 -0.56
C ASN A 60 15.57 3.93 -0.26
N GLU A 61 15.21 3.76 1.02
CA GLU A 61 13.83 3.51 1.43
C GLU A 61 12.91 4.71 1.15
N LYS A 62 13.38 5.95 1.32
CA LYS A 62 12.64 7.15 0.91
C LYS A 62 12.49 7.21 -0.61
N CYS A 63 13.56 6.92 -1.35
CA CYS A 63 13.52 6.89 -2.81
C CYS A 63 12.66 5.76 -3.36
N LEU A 64 12.46 4.67 -2.61
CA LEU A 64 11.50 3.62 -2.96
C LEU A 64 10.07 4.16 -2.95
N LEU A 65 9.71 4.95 -1.93
CA LEU A 65 8.40 5.61 -1.89
C LEU A 65 8.22 6.58 -3.05
N SER A 66 9.28 7.32 -3.42
CA SER A 66 9.24 8.21 -4.59
C SER A 66 9.01 7.46 -5.89
N CYS A 67 9.74 6.36 -6.11
CA CYS A 67 9.49 5.47 -7.24
C CYS A 67 8.04 4.99 -7.26
N TYR A 68 7.55 4.48 -6.14
CA TYR A 68 6.19 3.96 -6.06
C TYR A 68 5.12 5.02 -6.38
N LEU A 69 5.27 6.24 -5.86
CA LEU A 69 4.35 7.34 -6.16
C LEU A 69 4.41 7.74 -7.64
N LYS A 70 5.60 7.77 -8.26
CA LYS A 70 5.75 8.07 -9.70
C LYS A 70 5.09 7.01 -10.57
N GLU A 71 5.40 5.74 -10.33
CA GLU A 71 4.88 4.62 -11.12
C GLU A 71 3.36 4.43 -10.93
N SER A 72 2.84 4.76 -9.75
CA SER A 72 1.38 4.80 -9.51
C SER A 72 0.71 6.05 -10.10
N GLY A 73 1.49 6.98 -10.66
CA GLY A 73 1.02 8.23 -11.21
C GLY A 73 0.47 9.21 -10.18
N TYR A 74 0.91 9.10 -8.92
CA TYR A 74 0.60 10.01 -7.81
C TYR A 74 1.65 11.12 -7.66
N TYR A 75 2.80 11.00 -8.29
CA TYR A 75 3.84 12.03 -8.33
C TYR A 75 3.98 12.56 -9.75
N VAL A 76 3.41 13.73 -10.03
CA VAL A 76 3.31 14.31 -11.37
C VAL A 76 3.84 15.74 -11.34
N ASN A 77 4.68 16.10 -12.32
CA ASN A 77 5.25 17.45 -12.44
C ASN A 77 5.93 17.97 -11.16
N GLY A 78 6.64 17.10 -10.44
CA GLY A 78 7.35 17.44 -9.20
C GLY A 78 6.44 17.59 -7.96
N LYS A 79 5.15 17.25 -8.07
CA LYS A 79 4.18 17.38 -6.98
C LYS A 79 3.43 16.08 -6.72
N VAL A 80 2.98 15.92 -5.48
CA VAL A 80 2.14 14.81 -5.07
C VAL A 80 0.67 15.18 -5.32
N ASP A 81 -0.03 14.31 -6.03
CA ASP A 81 -1.47 14.39 -6.27
C ASP A 81 -2.23 13.74 -5.11
N PHE A 82 -2.41 14.50 -4.04
CA PHE A 82 -3.11 14.04 -2.84
C PHE A 82 -4.57 13.66 -3.10
N ASP A 83 -5.23 14.30 -4.07
CA ASP A 83 -6.63 13.99 -4.40
C ASP A 83 -6.71 12.59 -5.04
N LYS A 84 -5.80 12.29 -5.97
CA LYS A 84 -5.74 10.97 -6.59
C LYS A 84 -5.38 9.85 -5.60
N ILE A 85 -4.51 10.13 -4.63
CA ILE A 85 -4.20 9.16 -3.55
C ILE A 85 -5.43 8.95 -2.66
N LEU A 86 -6.16 10.01 -2.30
CA LEU A 86 -7.40 9.94 -1.53
C LEU A 86 -8.46 9.08 -2.24
N ASP A 87 -8.68 9.32 -3.54
CA ASP A 87 -9.63 8.55 -4.35
C ASP A 87 -9.23 7.07 -4.41
N SER A 88 -7.93 6.77 -4.55
CA SER A 88 -7.42 5.41 -4.45
C SER A 88 -7.76 4.80 -3.09
N HIS A 89 -7.56 5.49 -1.97
CA HIS A 89 -7.88 4.96 -0.63
C HIS A 89 -9.38 4.69 -0.46
N LYS A 90 -10.24 5.61 -0.90
CA LYS A 90 -11.71 5.45 -0.86
C LYS A 90 -12.19 4.21 -1.62
N SER A 91 -11.46 3.75 -2.62
CA SER A 91 -11.79 2.51 -3.36
C SER A 91 -11.56 1.23 -2.56
N PHE A 92 -10.73 1.28 -1.52
CA PHE A 92 -10.38 0.12 -0.68
C PHE A 92 -11.09 0.08 0.67
N ILE A 93 -11.69 1.20 1.10
CA ILE A 93 -12.35 1.29 2.40
C ILE A 93 -13.81 1.74 2.24
N PRO A 94 -14.73 1.22 3.07
CA PRO A 94 -16.11 1.71 3.08
C PRO A 94 -16.20 3.12 3.72
N PRO A 95 -17.25 3.89 3.41
CA PRO A 95 -17.54 5.16 4.08
C PRO A 95 -17.86 4.95 5.57
N PRO A 96 -17.81 6.01 6.41
CA PRO A 96 -17.63 7.43 6.07
C PRO A 96 -16.17 7.82 5.79
N TYR A 97 -15.98 8.88 4.98
CA TYR A 97 -14.64 9.33 4.55
C TYR A 97 -14.16 10.62 5.21
N ASP A 98 -14.96 11.25 6.08
CA ASP A 98 -14.71 12.60 6.59
C ASP A 98 -13.31 12.77 7.21
N GLU A 99 -12.86 11.80 8.02
CA GLU A 99 -11.52 11.83 8.64
C GLU A 99 -10.40 11.66 7.62
N LEU A 100 -10.61 10.79 6.63
CA LEU A 100 -9.65 10.56 5.55
C LEU A 100 -9.54 11.80 4.66
N GLU A 101 -10.67 12.39 4.26
CA GLU A 101 -10.72 13.62 3.46
C GLU A 101 -10.05 14.77 4.20
N LYS A 102 -10.33 14.93 5.50
CA LYS A 102 -9.70 15.95 6.33
C LYS A 102 -8.18 15.78 6.38
N MET A 103 -7.69 14.55 6.60
CA MET A 103 -6.25 14.26 6.65
C MET A 103 -5.56 14.61 5.33
N PHE A 104 -6.10 14.15 4.20
CA PHE A 104 -5.52 14.44 2.89
C PHE A 104 -5.59 15.91 2.53
N LYS A 105 -6.67 16.61 2.89
CA LYS A 105 -6.80 18.05 2.73
C LYS A 105 -5.76 18.81 3.56
N ASP A 106 -5.62 18.47 4.83
CA ASP A 106 -4.64 19.08 5.73
C ASP A 106 -3.21 18.88 5.19
N CYS A 107 -2.93 17.70 4.63
CA CYS A 107 -1.66 17.43 3.95
C CYS A 107 -1.45 18.32 2.75
N LYS A 108 -2.41 18.36 1.84
CA LYS A 108 -2.34 19.15 0.60
C LYS A 108 -2.12 20.64 0.89
N ASP A 109 -2.86 21.19 1.85
CA ASP A 109 -2.83 22.63 2.16
C ASP A 109 -1.55 23.06 2.87
N ASN A 110 -0.95 22.18 3.67
CA ASN A 110 0.23 22.49 4.48
C ASN A 110 1.53 21.85 3.96
N PHE A 111 1.49 21.20 2.79
CA PHE A 111 2.67 20.51 2.27
C PHE A 111 3.76 21.49 1.81
N VAL A 112 4.97 21.28 2.29
CA VAL A 112 6.14 22.10 1.92
C VAL A 112 7.05 21.31 0.98
N TYR A 113 7.23 21.84 -0.23
CA TYR A 113 8.09 21.26 -1.27
C TYR A 113 9.53 21.79 -1.26
N ASP A 114 9.76 22.97 -0.70
CA ASP A 114 11.05 23.67 -0.82
C ASP A 114 12.22 22.92 -0.18
N ASN A 115 13.40 23.01 -0.81
CA ASN A 115 14.68 22.47 -0.34
C ASN A 115 14.69 20.95 -0.09
N LYS A 116 13.87 20.20 -0.84
CA LYS A 116 13.77 18.74 -0.74
C LYS A 116 14.03 18.08 -2.09
N ASP A 117 14.73 16.96 -2.06
CA ASP A 117 14.76 16.06 -3.21
C ASP A 117 13.43 15.28 -3.31
N GLU A 118 13.22 14.63 -4.46
CA GLU A 118 12.01 13.85 -4.73
C GLU A 118 11.78 12.68 -3.75
N CYS A 119 12.85 12.15 -3.14
CA CYS A 119 12.76 11.06 -2.17
C CYS A 119 12.24 11.59 -0.84
N GLN A 120 12.74 12.74 -0.40
CA GLN A 120 12.29 13.43 0.80
C GLN A 120 10.87 13.96 0.62
N VAL A 121 10.51 14.51 -0.54
CA VAL A 121 9.13 14.91 -0.85
C VAL A 121 8.18 13.71 -0.73
N ALA A 122 8.52 12.58 -1.36
CA ALA A 122 7.68 11.40 -1.31
C ALA A 122 7.52 10.87 0.12
N TYR A 123 8.60 10.80 0.89
CA TYR A 123 8.56 10.36 2.28
C TYR A 123 7.74 11.30 3.18
N ASP A 124 7.88 12.61 3.01
CA ASP A 124 7.09 13.58 3.78
C ASP A 124 5.61 13.49 3.44
N ALA A 125 5.25 13.29 2.16
CA ALA A 125 3.86 13.09 1.75
C ALA A 125 3.28 11.82 2.36
N TYR A 126 4.08 10.75 2.35
CA TYR A 126 3.75 9.48 2.98
C TYR A 126 3.49 9.63 4.48
N ARG A 127 4.34 10.40 5.17
CA ARG A 127 4.19 10.70 6.61
C ARG A 127 3.01 11.58 6.92
N CYS A 128 2.67 12.48 6.02
CA CYS A 128 1.55 13.38 6.23
C CYS A 128 0.23 12.61 6.22
N ALA A 129 0.07 11.70 5.25
CA ALA A 129 -1.10 10.85 5.12
C ALA A 129 -1.10 9.65 6.10
N LEU A 130 -0.21 9.63 7.09
CA LEU A 130 -0.26 8.64 8.14
C LEU A 130 -1.26 9.07 9.22
N PRO A 131 -2.26 8.23 9.52
CA PRO A 131 -3.08 8.45 10.69
C PRO A 131 -2.21 8.48 11.95
N ASN A 132 -2.43 9.47 12.81
CA ASN A 132 -2.01 9.36 14.19
C ASN A 132 -2.68 8.10 14.76
N LYS A 133 -1.89 7.12 15.23
CA LYS A 133 -2.41 5.87 15.81
C LYS A 133 -3.42 6.09 16.94
N SER A 134 -3.42 7.27 17.55
CA SER A 134 -4.36 7.68 18.60
C SER A 134 -5.73 8.17 18.09
N GLN A 135 -5.91 8.34 16.77
CA GLN A 135 -7.10 8.96 16.18
C GLN A 135 -7.83 8.06 15.16
N MET A 136 -7.44 6.79 14.99
CA MET A 136 -8.07 5.92 14.00
C MET A 136 -8.85 4.76 14.62
N SER A 137 -10.04 4.50 14.06
CA SER A 137 -10.84 3.33 14.38
C SER A 137 -10.10 2.03 13.98
N PRO A 138 -10.36 0.89 14.64
CA PRO A 138 -9.70 -0.39 14.35
C PRO A 138 -9.85 -0.88 12.90
N SER A 139 -10.80 -0.33 12.15
CA SER A 139 -11.14 -0.71 10.78
C SER A 139 -10.09 -0.31 9.73
N PHE A 140 -9.14 0.55 10.07
CA PHE A 140 -8.07 0.99 9.16
C PHE A 140 -6.75 0.23 9.34
N VAL A 141 -6.67 -0.65 10.34
CA VAL A 141 -5.51 -1.52 10.55
C VAL A 141 -5.86 -2.88 9.97
N VAL A 142 -5.54 -3.08 8.68
CA VAL A 142 -5.57 -4.39 8.01
C VAL A 142 -4.15 -4.86 7.75
#